data_AF-A0A2N1Q9J8-F1
#
_entry.id   AF-A0A2N1Q9J8-F1
#
_cell.length_a   1.000
_cell.length_b   1.000
_cell.length_c   1.000
_cell.angle_alpha   90.00
_cell.angle_beta   90.00
_cell.angle_gamma   90.00
#
_symmetry.space_group_name_H-M   'P 1'
#
loop_
_entity.id
_entity.type
_entity.pdbx_description
1 polymer ?
#
loop_
_entity_poly.entity_id
_entity_poly.type
_entity_poly.pdbx_seq_one_letter_code
_entity_poly.pdbx_strand_id
1 'polypeptide(L)'
;LINQIHDIAIATSNDAFNELIVYANGYEICQMANNVNCIINPSNNQTELISKLYQDMPIHKTCDLAFKGQDILDLKLLTDARLIGDLIDDITYQIITHQLENEYFKIKKYVIDKLSIHASLGEE
;
A
#
# COMPACT_ATOMS: atom_id res chain seq x y z
N LEU A 1 4.94 -7.71 17.35
CA LEU A 1 5.62 -6.42 17.57
C LEU A 1 7.14 -6.53 17.47
N ILE A 2 7.83 -7.23 18.39
CA ILE A 2 9.33 -7.31 18.34
C ILE A 2 9.85 -7.91 17.04
N ASN A 3 9.30 -9.04 16.59
CA ASN A 3 9.72 -9.67 15.33
C ASN A 3 9.50 -8.74 14.12
N GLN A 4 8.40 -7.98 14.09
CA GLN A 4 8.12 -7.04 13.02
C GLN A 4 9.17 -5.91 12.96
N ILE A 5 9.52 -5.33 14.11
CA ILE A 5 10.59 -4.31 14.19
C ILE A 5 11.92 -4.88 13.70
N HIS A 6 12.25 -6.11 14.12
CA HIS A 6 13.45 -6.82 13.71
C HIS A 6 13.50 -7.05 12.19
N ASP A 7 12.42 -7.56 11.60
CA ASP A 7 12.36 -7.88 10.18
C ASP A 7 12.49 -6.63 9.31
N ILE A 8 11.86 -5.52 9.72
CA ILE A 8 12.01 -4.22 9.04
C ILE A 8 13.45 -3.72 9.19
N ALA A 9 14.04 -3.80 10.39
CA ALA A 9 15.41 -3.34 10.62
C ALA A 9 16.42 -4.09 9.73
N ILE A 10 16.26 -5.40 9.59
CA ILE A 10 17.06 -6.20 8.64
C ILE A 10 16.82 -5.73 7.20
N ALA A 11 15.57 -5.61 6.79
CA ALA A 11 15.23 -5.23 5.42
C ALA A 11 15.75 -3.83 5.03
N THR A 12 15.90 -2.92 6.00
CA THR A 12 16.37 -1.54 5.77
C THR A 12 17.76 -1.28 6.34
N SER A 13 18.53 -2.33 6.66
CA SER A 13 19.86 -2.19 7.25
C SER A 13 20.85 -1.56 6.29
N ASN A 14 20.66 -1.78 4.99
CA ASN A 14 21.47 -1.23 3.90
C ASN A 14 20.63 -0.61 2.77
N ASP A 15 19.30 -0.60 2.93
CA ASP A 15 18.34 -0.12 1.94
C ASP A 15 17.48 1.00 2.53
N ALA A 16 16.89 1.80 1.63
CA ALA A 16 16.00 2.88 2.03
C ALA A 16 14.62 2.35 2.43
N PHE A 17 13.98 3.00 3.40
CA PHE A 17 12.53 2.86 3.58
C PHE A 17 11.81 3.32 2.30
N ASN A 18 10.68 2.68 1.99
CA ASN A 18 9.78 3.08 0.91
C ASN A 18 8.34 3.14 1.41
N GLU A 19 7.44 3.65 0.57
CA GLU A 19 6.03 3.90 0.87
C GLU A 19 5.32 2.63 1.30
N LEU A 20 5.61 1.48 0.67
CA LEU A 20 4.98 0.20 0.98
C LEU A 20 5.38 -0.31 2.36
N ILE A 21 6.67 -0.22 2.71
CA ILE A 21 7.16 -0.60 4.05
C ILE A 21 6.47 0.26 5.11
N VAL A 22 6.43 1.59 4.89
CA VAL A 22 5.86 2.53 5.85
C VAL A 22 4.35 2.35 5.98
N TYR A 23 3.64 2.08 4.88
CA TYR A 23 2.19 1.86 4.90
C TYR A 23 1.82 0.55 5.61
N ALA A 24 2.50 -0.55 5.25
CA ALA A 24 2.19 -1.87 5.79
C ALA A 24 2.47 -2.01 7.29
N ASN A 25 3.44 -1.23 7.81
CA ASN A 25 3.89 -1.35 9.20
C ASN A 25 3.50 -0.16 10.08
N GLY A 26 3.18 0.99 9.47
CA GLY A 26 2.84 2.21 10.19
C GLY A 26 4.07 2.99 10.68
N TYR A 27 3.87 4.30 10.83
CA TYR A 27 4.91 5.27 11.16
C TYR A 27 5.74 4.90 12.40
N GLU A 28 5.08 4.61 13.53
CA GLU A 28 5.77 4.37 14.80
C GLU A 28 6.66 3.13 14.76
N ILE A 29 6.19 2.04 14.14
CA ILE A 29 6.96 0.79 14.01
C ILE A 29 8.17 1.01 13.11
N CYS A 30 8.01 1.75 12.01
CA CYS A 30 9.14 2.11 11.15
C CYS A 30 10.18 2.98 11.88
N GLN A 31 9.74 3.94 12.70
CA GLN A 31 10.67 4.74 13.52
C GLN A 31 11.41 3.87 14.56
N MET A 32 10.72 2.91 15.18
CA MET A 32 11.38 1.94 16.08
C MET A 32 12.43 1.09 15.36
N ALA A 33 12.13 0.61 14.15
CA ALA A 33 13.10 -0.14 13.33
C ALA A 33 14.29 0.72 12.90
N ASN A 34 14.05 1.98 12.50
CA ASN A 34 15.10 2.95 12.20
C ASN A 34 15.98 3.22 13.42
N ASN A 35 15.42 3.30 14.63
CA ASN A 35 16.21 3.45 15.85
C ASN A 35 17.14 2.26 16.08
N VAL A 36 16.69 1.03 15.80
CA VAL A 36 17.55 -0.16 15.84
C VAL A 36 18.71 -0.02 14.84
N ASN A 37 18.42 0.39 13.61
CA ASN A 37 19.45 0.62 12.59
C ASN A 37 20.44 1.72 13.01
N CYS A 38 19.98 2.80 13.63
CA CYS A 38 20.84 3.87 14.16
C CYS A 38 21.77 3.39 15.29
N ILE A 39 21.32 2.44 16.13
CA ILE A 39 22.15 1.84 17.19
C ILE A 39 23.29 1.01 16.57
N ILE A 40 23.00 0.28 15.49
CA ILE A 40 23.98 -0.56 14.78
C ILE A 40 24.93 0.30 13.93
N ASN A 41 24.38 1.26 13.21
CA ASN A 41 25.09 2.18 12.33
C ASN A 41 24.41 3.57 12.39
N PRO A 42 24.99 4.53 13.15
CA PRO A 42 24.42 5.88 13.27
C PRO A 42 24.28 6.64 11.94
N SER A 43 25.03 6.27 10.91
CA SER A 43 24.93 6.89 9.58
C SER A 43 23.71 6.42 8.79
N ASN A 44 23.01 5.35 9.21
CA ASN A 44 21.79 4.86 8.58
C ASN A 44 20.52 5.50 9.19
N ASN A 45 20.58 6.76 9.59
CA ASN A 45 19.41 7.45 10.14
C ASN A 45 18.49 7.91 9.01
N GLN A 46 17.30 7.32 8.93
CA GLN A 46 16.28 7.61 7.92
C GLN A 46 15.01 8.27 8.50
N THR A 47 15.10 8.89 9.69
CA THR A 47 13.93 9.49 10.40
C THR A 47 13.16 10.49 9.53
N GLU A 48 13.88 11.37 8.82
CA GLU A 48 13.28 12.39 7.95
C GLU A 48 12.61 11.76 6.73
N LEU A 49 13.24 10.72 6.14
CA LEU A 49 12.67 9.98 5.02
C LEU A 49 11.35 9.30 5.42
N ILE A 50 11.32 8.58 6.54
CA ILE A 50 10.11 7.91 7.03
C ILE A 50 8.98 8.93 7.28
N SER A 51 9.32 10.07 7.88
CA SER A 51 8.35 11.14 8.15
C SER A 51 7.78 11.70 6.85
N LYS A 52 8.64 11.94 5.86
CA LYS A 52 8.22 12.41 4.54
C LYS A 52 7.33 11.40 3.83
N LEU A 53 7.77 10.13 3.75
CA LEU A 53 6.99 9.06 3.13
C LEU A 53 5.60 8.95 3.76
N TYR A 54 5.51 8.98 5.09
CA TYR A 54 4.22 8.91 5.78
C TYR A 54 3.34 10.13 5.53
N GLN A 55 3.90 11.34 5.54
CA GLN A 55 3.13 12.58 5.30
C GLN A 55 2.64 12.71 3.85
N ASP A 56 3.42 12.22 2.90
CA ASP A 56 3.11 12.29 1.48
C ASP A 56 2.10 11.22 1.04
N MET A 57 1.80 10.21 1.88
CA MET A 57 0.87 9.12 1.56
C MET A 57 -0.55 9.63 1.29
N PRO A 58 -1.19 9.22 0.17
CA PRO A 58 -2.58 9.59 -0.10
C PRO A 58 -3.60 8.94 0.86
N ILE A 59 -3.22 7.82 1.49
CA ILE A 59 -4.02 7.07 2.46
C ILE A 59 -3.12 6.46 3.53
N HIS A 60 -3.62 6.33 4.76
CA HIS A 60 -2.86 5.75 5.88
C HIS A 60 -3.39 4.37 6.29
N LYS A 61 -4.59 4.02 5.83
CA LYS A 61 -5.25 2.73 6.04
C LYS A 61 -6.25 2.46 4.93
N THR A 62 -6.62 1.20 4.71
CA THR A 62 -7.60 0.79 3.69
C THR A 62 -8.96 1.50 3.87
N CYS A 63 -9.32 1.84 5.11
CA CYS A 63 -10.53 2.60 5.41
C CYS A 63 -10.52 4.03 4.83
N ASP A 64 -9.38 4.56 4.41
CA ASP A 64 -9.28 5.90 3.81
C ASP A 64 -9.50 5.88 2.29
N LEU A 65 -9.60 4.70 1.67
CA LEU A 65 -9.90 4.57 0.23
C LEU A 65 -11.22 5.27 -0.12
N ALA A 66 -11.24 6.08 -1.17
CA ALA A 66 -12.46 6.73 -1.63
C ALA A 66 -13.47 5.74 -2.23
N PHE A 67 -13.00 4.58 -2.70
CA PHE A 67 -13.81 3.54 -3.35
C PHE A 67 -13.71 2.23 -2.55
N LYS A 68 -14.84 1.61 -2.23
CA LYS A 68 -14.93 0.48 -1.29
C LYS A 68 -15.28 -0.84 -2.00
N GLY A 69 -15.11 -1.95 -1.28
CA GLY A 69 -15.51 -3.27 -1.74
C GLY A 69 -17.00 -3.35 -2.11
N GLN A 70 -17.87 -2.61 -1.41
CA GLN A 70 -19.29 -2.53 -1.76
C GLN A 70 -19.50 -1.87 -3.13
N ASP A 71 -18.73 -0.84 -3.46
CA ASP A 71 -18.82 -0.20 -4.79
C ASP A 71 -18.44 -1.20 -5.90
N ILE A 72 -17.45 -2.06 -5.66
CA ILE A 72 -17.07 -3.14 -6.60
C ILE A 72 -18.22 -4.12 -6.81
N LEU A 73 -18.87 -4.56 -5.72
CA LEU A 73 -20.04 -5.44 -5.78
C LEU A 73 -21.19 -4.81 -6.59
N ASP A 74 -21.42 -3.51 -6.38
CA ASP A 74 -22.51 -2.77 -7.02
C ASP A 74 -22.29 -2.59 -8.52
N LEU A 75 -21.05 -2.70 -9.02
CA LEU A 75 -20.78 -2.77 -10.46
C LEU A 75 -21.35 -4.04 -11.10
N LYS A 76 -21.62 -5.10 -10.31
CA LYS A 76 -22.13 -6.40 -10.78
C LYS A 76 -21.27 -7.04 -11.87
N LEU A 77 -19.98 -6.71 -11.90
CA LEU A 77 -18.99 -7.24 -12.85
C LEU A 77 -18.25 -8.46 -12.30
N LEU A 78 -18.40 -8.76 -11.01
CA LEU A 78 -17.74 -9.87 -10.32
C LEU A 78 -18.76 -10.73 -9.58
N THR A 79 -18.55 -12.04 -9.61
CA THR A 79 -19.33 -13.04 -8.86
C THR A 79 -18.53 -13.68 -7.72
N ASP A 80 -17.20 -13.61 -7.76
CA ASP A 80 -16.31 -14.16 -6.73
C ASP A 80 -15.86 -13.05 -5.77
N ALA A 81 -16.24 -13.19 -4.50
CA ALA A 81 -15.88 -12.25 -3.44
C ALA A 81 -14.37 -12.22 -3.15
N ARG A 82 -13.60 -13.27 -3.50
CA ARG A 82 -12.14 -13.31 -3.28
C ARG A 82 -11.40 -12.30 -4.15
N LEU A 83 -11.84 -12.15 -5.41
CA LEU A 83 -11.26 -11.20 -6.36
C LEU A 83 -11.44 -9.75 -5.92
N ILE A 84 -12.40 -9.47 -5.04
CA ILE A 84 -12.62 -8.14 -4.48
C ILE A 84 -11.50 -7.77 -3.51
N GLY A 85 -11.04 -8.73 -2.70
CA GLY A 85 -9.88 -8.53 -1.82
C GLY A 85 -8.64 -8.18 -2.62
N ASP A 86 -8.32 -9.01 -3.62
CA ASP A 86 -7.16 -8.80 -4.49
C ASP A 86 -7.22 -7.45 -5.23
N LEU A 87 -8.41 -7.05 -5.67
CA LEU A 87 -8.62 -5.77 -6.34
C LEU A 87 -8.47 -4.58 -5.38
N ILE A 88 -8.93 -4.71 -4.13
CA ILE A 88 -8.72 -3.67 -3.11
C ILE A 88 -7.25 -3.55 -2.75
N ASP A 89 -6.53 -4.67 -2.61
CA ASP A 89 -5.09 -4.67 -2.33
C ASP A 89 -4.32 -4.03 -3.49
N ASP A 90 -4.70 -4.32 -4.72
CA ASP A 90 -4.12 -3.71 -5.92
C ASP A 90 -4.43 -2.21 -6.03
N ILE A 91 -5.68 -1.78 -5.81
CA ILE A 91 -6.03 -0.34 -5.73
C ILE A 91 -5.18 0.35 -4.66
N THR A 92 -5.03 -0.28 -3.50
CA THR A 92 -4.23 0.25 -2.39
C THR A 92 -2.78 0.41 -2.81
N TYR A 93 -2.20 -0.62 -3.45
CA TYR A 93 -0.84 -0.57 -3.99
C TYR A 93 -0.66 0.57 -5.00
N GLN A 94 -1.59 0.70 -5.96
CA GLN A 94 -1.55 1.74 -6.99
C GLN A 94 -1.63 3.16 -6.39
N ILE A 95 -2.42 3.34 -5.33
CA ILE A 95 -2.54 4.62 -4.62
C ILE A 95 -1.29 4.93 -3.82
N ILE A 96 -0.78 3.97 -3.05
CA ILE A 96 0.42 4.15 -2.21
C ILE A 96 1.67 4.43 -3.06
N THR A 97 1.75 3.83 -4.24
CA THR A 97 2.85 4.08 -5.20
C THR A 97 2.59 5.28 -6.11
N HIS A 98 1.56 6.09 -5.83
CA HIS A 98 1.18 7.29 -6.59
C HIS A 98 0.88 7.05 -8.08
N GLN A 99 0.54 5.82 -8.47
CA GLN A 99 0.12 5.44 -9.82
C GLN A 99 -1.37 5.72 -10.05
N LEU A 100 -2.16 5.82 -8.97
CA LEU A 100 -3.58 6.12 -9.00
C LEU A 100 -3.93 7.13 -7.91
N GLU A 101 -4.73 8.13 -8.24
CA GLU A 101 -5.22 9.10 -7.25
C GLU A 101 -6.38 8.51 -6.44
N ASN A 102 -6.43 8.82 -5.13
CA ASN A 102 -7.49 8.37 -4.23
C ASN A 102 -8.82 9.14 -4.44
N GLU A 103 -9.34 9.10 -5.66
CA GLU A 103 -10.60 9.72 -6.04
C GLU A 103 -11.58 8.67 -6.55
N TYR A 104 -12.83 8.74 -6.08
CA TYR A 104 -13.87 7.76 -6.37
C TYR A 104 -13.99 7.42 -7.88
N PHE A 105 -14.12 8.44 -8.73
CA PHE A 105 -14.32 8.24 -10.17
C PHE A 105 -13.08 7.70 -10.89
N LYS A 106 -11.87 8.09 -10.46
CA LYS A 106 -10.61 7.59 -11.02
C LYS A 106 -10.42 6.12 -10.68
N ILE A 107 -10.66 5.75 -9.42
CA ILE A 107 -10.60 4.35 -8.97
C ILE A 107 -11.68 3.51 -9.67
N LYS A 108 -12.93 4.00 -9.73
CA LYS A 108 -14.02 3.29 -10.42
C LYS A 108 -13.68 3.01 -11.88
N LYS A 109 -13.12 3.99 -12.60
CA LYS A 109 -12.69 3.80 -13.98
C LYS A 109 -11.59 2.75 -14.09
N TYR A 110 -10.56 2.84 -13.24
CA TYR A 110 -9.47 1.86 -13.18
C TYR A 110 -10.01 0.43 -12.99
N VAL A 111 -10.95 0.24 -12.06
CA VAL A 111 -11.59 -1.07 -11.80
C VAL A 111 -12.32 -1.60 -13.03
N ILE A 112 -13.14 -0.76 -13.68
CA ILE A 112 -13.88 -1.17 -14.89
C ILE A 112 -12.92 -1.56 -16.01
N ASP A 113 -11.88 -0.76 -16.25
CA ASP A 113 -10.89 -1.01 -17.31
C ASP A 113 -10.16 -2.33 -17.05
N LYS A 114 -9.74 -2.58 -15.81
CA LYS A 114 -9.06 -3.82 -15.41
C LYS A 114 -9.92 -5.07 -15.56
N LEU A 115 -11.19 -5.00 -15.15
CA LEU A 115 -12.12 -6.12 -15.29
C LEU A 115 -12.48 -6.38 -16.76
N SER A 116 -12.59 -5.34 -17.58
CA SER A 116 -12.88 -5.48 -19.01
C SER A 116 -11.73 -6.14 -19.77
N ILE A 117 -10.48 -5.82 -19.42
CA ILE A 117 -9.29 -6.47 -19.99
C ILE A 117 -9.27 -7.96 -19.64
N HIS A 118 -9.58 -8.34 -18.41
CA HIS A 118 -9.61 -9.75 -18.01
C HIS A 118 -10.75 -10.55 -18.66
N ALA A 119 -11.92 -9.93 -18.89
CA ALA A 119 -12.97 -10.55 -19.70
C ALA A 119 -12.55 -10.82 -21.14
N SER A 120 -11.60 -10.03 -21.67
CA SER A 120 -11.09 -10.15 -23.05
C SER A 120 -9.98 -11.19 -23.20
N LEU A 121 -9.31 -11.55 -22.10
CA LEU A 121 -8.18 -12.50 -22.06
C LEU A 121 -8.57 -13.89 -21.54
N GLY A 122 -9.81 -14.06 -21.09
CA GLY A 122 -10.37 -15.33 -20.61
C GLY A 122 -11.09 -16.16 -21.68
N GLU A 123 -11.01 -15.76 -22.95
CA GLU A 123 -11.45 -16.56 -24.10
C GLU A 123 -10.27 -17.28 -24.77
N GLU A 124 -9.51 -18.09 -24.03
CA GLU A 124 -8.67 -19.18 -24.58
C GLU A 124 -8.68 -20.41 -23.66
#